data_AF-A0A0F9ERE1-F1
#
_entry.id   AF-A0A0F9ERE1-F1
#
_cell.length_a   1.000
_cell.length_b   1.000
_cell.length_c   1.000
_cell.angle_alpha   90.00
_cell.angle_beta   90.00
_cell.angle_gamma   90.00
#
_symmetry.space_group_name_H-M   'P 1'
#
loop_
_entity.id
_entity.type
_entity.pdbx_description
1 polymer ?
#
loop_
_entity_poly.entity_id
_entity_poly.type
_entity_poly.pdbx_seq_one_letter_code
_entity_poly.pdbx_strand_id
1 'polypeptide(L)'
;MSDNEKTGTFKGWILGIVNGIDAKMLVEMIKDNEYPKLWEYELPTYLSFVGSLIAEHKDSILEHLNIKTVVEYAREFRPDLARIIAHPAGKKWMTRFLKTIAFMVENSELDAYEMEAKFKRELAKIKEKREKEQASQVAEMLEIQAAETIEKERQIKEMAELKKREIEALEKQRIHEAETRQSEVIAAIPSIEKTMPTIETELAEINPEPEVEMLPTPEDLIHKTGDYKKDDLYDYI
;
A
#
# COMPACT_ATOMS: atom_id res chain seq x y z
N MET A 1 -19.26 -23.93 41.18
CA MET A 1 -17.88 -24.35 40.91
C MET A 1 -16.90 -23.41 41.57
N SER A 2 -15.84 -23.95 42.15
CA SER A 2 -14.62 -23.25 42.53
C SER A 2 -13.83 -22.83 41.27
N ASP A 3 -12.91 -21.87 41.42
CA ASP A 3 -12.11 -21.40 40.27
C ASP A 3 -11.15 -22.46 39.74
N ASN A 4 -10.76 -23.44 40.56
CA ASN A 4 -10.00 -24.63 40.10
C ASN A 4 -10.84 -25.52 39.16
N GLU A 5 -12.13 -25.73 39.46
CA GLU A 5 -13.02 -26.52 38.60
C GLU A 5 -13.28 -25.80 37.28
N LYS A 6 -13.55 -24.48 37.30
CA LYS A 6 -13.70 -23.67 36.09
C LYS A 6 -12.45 -23.74 35.22
N THR A 7 -11.27 -23.55 35.84
CA THR A 7 -9.97 -23.67 35.18
C THR A 7 -9.84 -25.04 34.52
N GLY A 8 -10.09 -26.13 35.25
CA GLY A 8 -10.00 -27.51 34.75
C GLY A 8 -10.92 -27.79 33.56
N THR A 9 -12.18 -27.38 33.63
CA THR A 9 -13.14 -27.49 32.52
C THR A 9 -12.66 -26.74 31.28
N PHE A 10 -12.16 -25.51 31.46
CA PHE A 10 -11.60 -24.73 30.37
C PHE A 10 -10.33 -25.36 29.76
N LYS A 11 -9.42 -25.93 30.58
CA LYS A 11 -8.27 -26.71 30.09
C LYS A 11 -8.72 -27.83 29.14
N GLY A 12 -9.77 -28.55 29.54
CA GLY A 12 -10.36 -29.63 28.74
C GLY A 12 -10.95 -29.14 27.41
N TRP A 13 -11.57 -27.95 27.39
CA TRP A 13 -12.16 -27.38 26.18
C TRP A 13 -11.09 -26.92 25.16
N ILE A 14 -10.02 -26.23 25.60
CA ILE A 14 -8.88 -25.91 24.72
C ILE A 14 -8.18 -27.18 24.23
N LEU A 15 -7.99 -28.18 25.09
CA LEU A 15 -7.46 -29.47 24.67
C LEU A 15 -8.34 -30.15 23.62
N GLY A 16 -9.67 -30.05 23.75
CA GLY A 16 -10.65 -30.50 22.75
C GLY A 16 -10.46 -29.81 21.40
N ILE A 17 -10.32 -28.48 21.39
CA ILE A 17 -10.04 -27.71 20.18
C ILE A 17 -8.72 -28.13 19.53
N VAL A 18 -7.63 -28.19 20.31
CA VAL A 18 -6.30 -28.55 19.79
C VAL A 18 -6.28 -29.99 19.26
N ASN A 19 -6.99 -30.92 19.90
CA ASN A 19 -7.08 -32.30 19.42
C ASN A 19 -8.02 -32.48 18.23
N GLY A 20 -9.03 -31.62 18.07
CA GLY A 20 -9.93 -31.62 16.91
C GLY A 20 -9.27 -31.22 15.59
N ILE A 21 -8.04 -30.69 15.62
CA ILE A 21 -7.32 -30.25 14.43
C ILE A 21 -6.36 -31.34 13.94
N ASP A 22 -6.60 -31.82 12.72
CA ASP A 22 -5.64 -32.64 11.98
C ASP A 22 -4.50 -31.76 11.44
N ALA A 23 -3.26 -32.22 11.62
CA ALA A 23 -2.07 -31.46 11.27
C ALA A 23 -1.79 -31.40 9.76
N LYS A 24 -2.23 -32.38 8.97
CA LYS A 24 -2.08 -32.38 7.51
C LYS A 24 -3.11 -31.45 6.88
N MET A 25 -4.36 -31.58 7.31
CA MET A 25 -5.46 -30.68 6.93
C MET A 25 -5.09 -29.23 7.22
N LEU A 26 -4.57 -28.93 8.42
CA LEU A 26 -4.11 -27.57 8.77
C LEU A 26 -3.02 -27.05 7.79
N VAL A 27 -2.07 -27.89 7.38
CA VAL A 27 -1.02 -27.50 6.42
C VAL A 27 -1.60 -27.23 5.03
N GLU A 28 -2.63 -27.97 4.60
CA GLU A 28 -3.33 -27.75 3.34
C GLU A 28 -4.16 -26.45 3.39
N MET A 29 -5.01 -26.27 4.40
CA MET A 29 -5.79 -25.04 4.60
C MET A 29 -4.91 -23.77 4.70
N ILE A 30 -3.70 -23.87 5.27
CA ILE A 30 -2.73 -22.76 5.29
C ILE A 30 -2.17 -22.44 3.89
N LYS A 31 -1.92 -23.44 3.04
CA LYS A 31 -1.42 -23.24 1.66
C LYS A 31 -2.49 -22.62 0.77
N ASP A 32 -3.71 -23.13 0.88
CA ASP A 32 -4.84 -22.72 0.04
C ASP A 32 -5.56 -21.48 0.58
N ASN A 33 -5.06 -20.92 1.69
CA ASN A 33 -5.59 -19.75 2.40
C ASN A 33 -7.06 -19.90 2.82
N GLU A 34 -7.50 -21.13 3.07
CA GLU A 34 -8.90 -21.44 3.36
C GLU A 34 -9.36 -20.82 4.68
N TYR A 35 -10.57 -20.26 4.66
CA TYR A 35 -11.21 -19.77 5.88
C TYR A 35 -11.88 -20.92 6.62
N PRO A 36 -11.64 -21.09 7.94
CA PRO A 36 -12.33 -22.09 8.74
C PRO A 36 -13.81 -21.74 8.88
N LYS A 37 -14.67 -22.40 8.10
CA LYS A 37 -16.12 -22.30 8.23
C LYS A 37 -16.63 -23.37 9.19
N LEU A 38 -16.85 -22.99 10.44
CA LEU A 38 -17.15 -23.95 11.51
C LEU A 38 -18.65 -24.13 11.78
N TRP A 39 -19.49 -23.18 11.35
CA TRP A 39 -20.96 -23.23 11.51
C TRP A 39 -21.67 -24.14 10.49
N GLU A 40 -20.97 -24.65 9.48
CA GLU A 40 -21.50 -25.66 8.55
C GLU A 40 -21.45 -27.09 9.15
N TYR A 41 -20.82 -27.28 10.31
CA TYR A 41 -20.72 -28.56 11.01
C TYR A 41 -21.78 -28.69 12.11
N GLU A 42 -22.74 -29.59 11.91
CA GLU A 42 -23.61 -30.05 13.00
C GLU A 42 -22.78 -30.84 14.04
N LEU A 43 -22.86 -30.44 15.30
CA LEU A 43 -22.29 -31.23 16.39
C LEU A 43 -23.07 -32.55 16.54
N PRO A 44 -22.39 -33.72 16.58
CA PRO A 44 -23.04 -34.98 16.89
C PRO A 44 -23.88 -34.89 18.18
N THR A 45 -25.05 -35.51 18.22
CA THR A 45 -26.02 -35.38 19.33
C THR A 45 -25.48 -35.77 20.71
N TYR A 46 -24.44 -36.63 20.77
CA TYR A 46 -23.75 -36.95 22.02
C TYR A 46 -22.88 -35.81 22.58
N LEU A 47 -22.63 -34.75 21.80
CA LEU A 47 -21.99 -33.49 22.22
C LEU A 47 -23.00 -32.37 22.51
N SER A 48 -24.30 -32.67 22.60
CA SER A 48 -25.34 -31.68 22.96
C SER A 48 -25.05 -30.92 24.26
N PHE A 49 -24.40 -31.55 25.24
CA PHE A 49 -23.94 -30.92 26.48
C PHE A 49 -22.93 -29.78 26.27
N VAL A 50 -22.21 -29.76 25.13
CA VAL A 50 -21.23 -28.71 24.80
C VAL A 50 -21.94 -27.37 24.62
N GLY A 51 -23.16 -27.35 24.06
CA GLY A 51 -23.98 -26.13 23.98
C GLY A 51 -24.32 -25.57 25.37
N SER A 52 -24.68 -26.44 26.32
CA SER A 52 -24.94 -26.04 27.71
C SER A 52 -23.70 -25.50 28.41
N LEU A 53 -22.53 -26.13 28.22
CA LEU A 53 -21.25 -25.63 28.76
C LEU A 53 -20.85 -24.27 28.17
N ILE A 54 -21.08 -24.05 26.87
CA ILE A 54 -20.84 -22.76 26.22
C ILE A 54 -21.75 -21.69 26.84
N ALA A 55 -23.04 -21.99 27.05
CA ALA A 55 -23.98 -21.06 27.67
C ALA A 55 -23.62 -20.74 29.14
N GLU A 56 -23.14 -21.72 29.93
CA GLU A 56 -22.80 -21.53 31.35
C GLU A 56 -21.44 -20.83 31.56
N HIS A 57 -20.49 -20.96 30.62
CA HIS A 57 -19.10 -20.52 30.81
C HIS A 57 -18.59 -19.56 29.73
N LYS A 58 -19.49 -18.98 28.92
CA LYS A 58 -19.25 -18.05 27.81
C LYS A 58 -18.11 -17.05 28.05
N ASP A 59 -18.20 -16.25 29.10
CA ASP A 59 -17.23 -15.17 29.38
C ASP A 59 -15.82 -15.71 29.65
N SER A 60 -15.72 -16.80 30.43
CA SER A 60 -14.44 -17.46 30.76
C SER A 60 -13.80 -18.11 29.54
N ILE A 61 -14.63 -18.70 28.66
CA ILE A 61 -14.20 -19.23 27.36
C ILE A 61 -13.60 -18.11 26.51
N LEU A 62 -14.31 -16.99 26.34
CA LEU A 62 -13.87 -15.87 25.50
C LEU A 62 -12.59 -15.20 26.00
N GLU A 63 -12.44 -14.99 27.32
CA GLU A 63 -11.23 -14.43 27.94
C GLU A 63 -9.96 -15.24 27.58
N HIS A 64 -10.07 -16.58 27.61
CA HIS A 64 -8.93 -17.47 27.51
C HIS A 64 -8.72 -18.05 26.10
N LEU A 65 -9.66 -17.86 25.17
CA LEU A 65 -9.61 -18.24 23.76
C LEU A 65 -8.64 -17.34 22.96
N ASN A 66 -7.35 -17.49 23.24
CA ASN A 66 -6.29 -16.72 22.61
C ASN A 66 -5.11 -17.58 22.15
N ILE A 67 -4.35 -17.03 21.20
CA ILE A 67 -3.25 -17.75 20.53
C ILE A 67 -2.13 -18.18 21.50
N LYS A 68 -1.91 -17.45 22.60
CA LYS A 68 -0.88 -17.80 23.59
C LYS A 68 -1.27 -19.08 24.31
N THR A 69 -2.50 -19.13 24.85
CA THR A 69 -3.07 -20.33 25.48
C THR A 69 -2.97 -21.52 24.53
N VAL A 70 -3.48 -21.39 23.30
CA VAL A 70 -3.53 -22.50 22.33
C VAL A 70 -2.14 -23.02 21.96
N VAL A 71 -1.14 -22.15 21.79
CA VAL A 71 0.24 -22.57 21.54
C VAL A 71 0.87 -23.25 22.76
N GLU A 72 0.53 -22.84 23.98
CA GLU A 72 1.01 -23.47 25.21
C GLU A 72 0.49 -24.91 25.33
N TYR A 73 -0.81 -25.13 25.18
CA TYR A 73 -1.41 -26.49 25.16
C TYR A 73 -0.91 -27.33 23.98
N ALA A 74 -0.77 -26.74 22.78
CA ALA A 74 -0.22 -27.47 21.64
C ALA A 74 1.21 -27.94 21.92
N ARG A 75 2.07 -27.15 22.59
CA ARG A 75 3.44 -27.61 22.92
C ARG A 75 3.46 -28.82 23.85
N GLU A 76 2.52 -28.88 24.79
CA GLU A 76 2.43 -29.96 25.78
C GLU A 76 1.82 -31.24 25.17
N PHE A 77 0.72 -31.12 24.41
CA PHE A 77 -0.09 -32.27 23.97
C PHE A 77 -0.02 -32.59 22.46
N ARG A 78 0.29 -31.60 21.60
CA ARG A 78 0.30 -31.71 20.12
C ARG A 78 1.49 -30.94 19.51
N PRO A 79 2.74 -31.36 19.80
CA PRO A 79 3.95 -30.63 19.39
C PRO A 79 4.13 -30.56 17.85
N ASP A 80 3.44 -31.41 17.10
CA ASP A 80 3.24 -31.33 15.66
C ASP A 80 2.50 -30.04 15.26
N LEU A 81 1.31 -29.80 15.84
CA LEU A 81 0.53 -28.58 15.62
C LEU A 81 1.27 -27.34 16.13
N ALA A 82 1.92 -27.43 17.29
CA ALA A 82 2.65 -26.31 17.88
C ALA A 82 3.69 -25.70 16.93
N ARG A 83 4.38 -26.55 16.14
CA ARG A 83 5.35 -26.11 15.13
C ARG A 83 4.69 -25.40 13.96
N ILE A 84 3.54 -25.91 13.49
CA ILE A 84 2.77 -25.31 12.40
C ILE A 84 2.20 -23.94 12.82
N ILE A 85 1.57 -23.87 14.01
CA ILE A 85 0.97 -22.66 14.56
C ILE A 85 2.03 -21.58 14.89
N ALA A 86 3.24 -21.98 15.26
CA ALA A 86 4.34 -21.03 15.52
C ALA A 86 4.83 -20.28 14.26
N HIS A 87 4.63 -20.84 13.07
CA HIS A 87 4.99 -20.18 11.81
C HIS A 87 4.03 -19.00 11.51
N PRO A 88 4.47 -17.87 10.93
CA PRO A 88 3.60 -16.70 10.71
C PRO A 88 2.27 -17.00 10.00
N ALA A 89 2.28 -17.84 8.96
CA ALA A 89 1.08 -18.25 8.25
C ALA A 89 0.14 -19.13 9.10
N GLY A 90 0.68 -20.05 9.90
CA GLY A 90 -0.12 -20.87 10.82
C GLY A 90 -0.67 -20.05 11.99
N LYS A 91 0.09 -19.08 12.51
CA LYS A 91 -0.37 -18.12 13.52
C LYS A 91 -1.52 -17.27 12.99
N LYS A 92 -1.41 -16.78 11.74
CA LYS A 92 -2.44 -16.03 11.01
C LYS A 92 -3.72 -16.87 10.89
N TRP A 93 -3.61 -18.10 10.36
CA TRP A 93 -4.75 -19.01 10.22
C TRP A 93 -5.41 -19.33 11.56
N MET A 94 -4.62 -19.72 12.57
CA MET A 94 -5.13 -20.04 13.91
C MET A 94 -5.82 -18.83 14.54
N THR A 95 -5.32 -17.61 14.31
CA THR A 95 -6.00 -16.40 14.78
C THR A 95 -7.38 -16.23 14.12
N ARG A 96 -7.54 -16.50 12.81
CA ARG A 96 -8.87 -16.53 12.16
C ARG A 96 -9.80 -17.55 12.83
N PHE A 97 -9.27 -18.76 13.04
CA PHE A 97 -9.98 -19.91 13.57
C PHE A 97 -10.51 -19.65 14.98
N LEU A 98 -9.66 -19.18 15.90
CA LEU A 98 -10.06 -18.87 17.27
C LEU A 98 -11.11 -17.75 17.33
N LYS A 99 -11.02 -16.75 16.44
CA LYS A 99 -12.05 -15.70 16.35
C LYS A 99 -13.36 -16.17 15.73
N THR A 100 -13.30 -17.15 14.83
CA THR A 100 -14.51 -17.83 14.36
C THR A 100 -15.18 -18.60 15.50
N ILE A 101 -14.42 -19.31 16.32
CA ILE A 101 -14.94 -19.96 17.54
C ILE A 101 -15.48 -18.90 18.52
N ALA A 102 -14.79 -17.77 18.71
CA ALA A 102 -15.27 -16.68 19.56
C ALA A 102 -16.63 -16.17 19.08
N PHE A 103 -16.79 -15.92 17.78
CA PHE A 103 -18.06 -15.54 17.17
C PHE A 103 -19.15 -16.61 17.38
N MET A 104 -18.84 -17.91 17.23
CA MET A 104 -19.81 -18.98 17.50
C MET A 104 -20.24 -19.04 18.97
N VAL A 105 -19.30 -18.83 19.91
CA VAL A 105 -19.56 -18.76 21.36
C VAL A 105 -20.36 -17.49 21.72
N GLU A 106 -20.06 -16.37 21.09
CA GLU A 106 -20.79 -15.11 21.24
C GLU A 106 -22.24 -15.19 20.75
N ASN A 107 -22.53 -16.10 19.83
CA ASN A 107 -23.81 -16.22 19.12
C ASN A 107 -24.42 -17.62 19.26
N SER A 108 -24.07 -18.36 20.31
CA SER A 108 -24.45 -19.76 20.55
C SER A 108 -25.97 -20.00 20.64
N GLU A 109 -26.74 -18.94 20.83
CA GLU A 109 -28.20 -18.91 20.85
C GLU A 109 -28.86 -18.85 19.46
N LEU A 110 -28.07 -18.64 18.39
CA LEU A 110 -28.56 -18.56 17.01
C LEU A 110 -28.48 -19.92 16.29
N ASP A 111 -29.45 -20.19 15.43
CA ASP A 111 -29.36 -21.34 14.51
C ASP A 111 -28.24 -21.12 13.47
N ALA A 112 -27.71 -22.22 12.92
CA ALA A 112 -26.57 -22.18 11.98
C ALA A 112 -26.78 -21.23 10.78
N TYR A 113 -28.00 -21.16 10.24
CA TYR A 113 -28.37 -20.25 9.15
C TYR A 113 -28.36 -18.78 9.59
N GLU A 114 -28.85 -18.48 10.80
CA GLU A 114 -28.86 -17.12 11.35
C GLU A 114 -27.44 -16.65 11.69
N MET A 115 -26.63 -17.55 12.24
CA MET A 115 -25.21 -17.34 12.52
C MET A 115 -24.42 -17.06 11.24
N GLU A 116 -24.63 -17.84 10.17
CA GLU A 116 -24.02 -17.59 8.86
C GLU A 116 -24.45 -16.23 8.29
N ALA A 117 -25.75 -15.91 8.35
CA ALA A 117 -26.29 -14.64 7.85
C ALA A 117 -25.71 -13.44 8.64
N LYS A 118 -25.55 -13.56 9.95
CA LYS A 118 -24.92 -12.54 10.80
C LYS A 118 -23.43 -12.38 10.47
N PHE A 119 -22.70 -13.49 10.33
CA PHE A 119 -21.29 -13.48 9.97
C PHE A 119 -21.03 -12.82 8.60
N LYS A 120 -21.83 -13.17 7.58
CA LYS A 120 -21.78 -12.55 6.25
C LYS A 120 -22.04 -11.03 6.29
N ARG A 121 -22.96 -10.57 7.15
CA ARG A 121 -23.23 -9.14 7.34
C ARG A 121 -22.05 -8.39 7.99
N GLU A 122 -21.44 -8.94 9.03
CA GLU A 122 -20.26 -8.32 9.65
C GLU A 122 -19.06 -8.26 8.68
N LEU A 123 -18.83 -9.33 7.90
CA LEU A 123 -17.84 -9.32 6.80
C LEU A 123 -18.09 -8.20 5.78
N ALA A 124 -19.35 -8.00 5.37
CA ALA A 124 -19.71 -6.95 4.41
C ALA A 124 -19.44 -5.54 4.98
N LYS A 125 -19.80 -5.28 6.25
CA LYS A 125 -19.48 -4.01 6.92
C LYS A 125 -17.97 -3.75 7.02
N ILE A 126 -17.20 -4.79 7.35
CA ILE A 126 -15.74 -4.70 7.43
C ILE A 126 -15.15 -4.40 6.05
N LYS A 127 -15.68 -5.02 4.97
CA LYS A 127 -15.29 -4.72 3.59
C LYS A 127 -15.55 -3.25 3.23
N GLU A 128 -16.78 -2.78 3.43
CA GLU A 128 -17.19 -1.40 3.13
C GLU A 128 -16.35 -0.37 3.90
N LYS A 129 -16.03 -0.64 5.17
CA LYS A 129 -15.16 0.24 5.98
C LYS A 129 -13.75 0.34 5.40
N ARG A 130 -13.14 -0.78 4.99
CA ARG A 130 -11.81 -0.79 4.36
C ARG A 130 -11.80 -0.08 3.01
N GLU A 131 -12.83 -0.28 2.19
CA GLU A 131 -12.95 0.40 0.89
C GLU A 131 -13.00 1.92 1.06
N LYS A 132 -13.71 2.42 2.08
CA LYS A 132 -13.72 3.86 2.44
C LYS A 132 -12.37 4.34 2.98
N GLU A 133 -11.72 3.58 3.86
CA GLU A 133 -10.38 3.92 4.39
C GLU A 133 -9.32 3.96 3.29
N GLN A 134 -9.32 2.99 2.37
CA GLN A 134 -8.43 2.96 1.21
C GLN A 134 -8.70 4.11 0.23
N ALA A 135 -9.96 4.39 -0.08
CA ALA A 135 -10.33 5.54 -0.92
C ALA A 135 -9.85 6.87 -0.30
N SER A 136 -9.96 7.02 1.03
CA SER A 136 -9.46 8.19 1.75
C SER A 136 -7.93 8.33 1.64
N GLN A 137 -7.18 7.24 1.82
CA GLN A 137 -5.72 7.24 1.69
C GLN A 137 -5.24 7.56 0.27
N VAL A 138 -5.95 7.06 -0.75
CA VAL A 138 -5.66 7.37 -2.16
C VAL A 138 -5.97 8.84 -2.47
N ALA A 139 -7.06 9.40 -1.93
CA ALA A 139 -7.38 10.82 -2.10
C ALA A 139 -6.30 11.73 -1.48
N GLU A 140 -5.88 11.46 -0.24
CA GLU A 140 -4.81 12.19 0.45
C GLU A 140 -3.47 12.12 -0.33
N MET A 141 -3.13 10.95 -0.88
CA MET A 141 -1.94 10.79 -1.72
C MET A 141 -2.00 11.62 -3.02
N LEU A 142 -3.18 11.72 -3.64
CA LEU A 142 -3.38 12.53 -4.86
C LEU A 142 -3.30 14.03 -4.56
N GLU A 143 -3.80 14.50 -3.40
CA GLU A 143 -3.64 15.90 -2.98
C GLU A 143 -2.17 16.28 -2.76
N ILE A 144 -1.38 15.39 -2.14
CA ILE A 144 0.07 15.59 -1.97
C ILE A 144 0.77 15.67 -3.33
N GLN A 145 0.47 14.74 -4.26
CA GLN A 145 1.04 14.76 -5.61
C GLN A 145 0.67 16.00 -6.41
N ALA A 146 -0.58 16.49 -6.28
CA ALA A 146 -1.02 17.74 -6.91
C ALA A 146 -0.26 18.95 -6.36
N ALA A 147 -0.11 19.06 -5.03
CA ALA A 147 0.64 20.13 -4.39
C ALA A 147 2.13 20.12 -4.80
N GLU A 148 2.77 18.95 -4.83
CA GLU A 148 4.14 18.81 -5.34
C GLU A 148 4.28 19.22 -6.80
N THR A 149 3.28 18.93 -7.64
CA THR A 149 3.30 19.27 -9.07
C THR A 149 3.21 20.78 -9.27
N ILE A 150 2.31 21.45 -8.54
CA ILE A 150 2.16 22.92 -8.55
C ILE A 150 3.47 23.59 -8.10
N GLU A 151 4.12 23.08 -7.05
CA GLU A 151 5.38 23.64 -6.56
C GLU A 151 6.54 23.40 -7.55
N LYS A 152 6.62 22.24 -8.19
CA LYS A 152 7.59 21.96 -9.28
C LYS A 152 7.39 22.91 -10.46
N GLU A 153 6.14 23.15 -10.88
CA GLU A 153 5.85 24.14 -11.91
C GLU A 153 6.28 25.56 -11.52
N ARG A 154 6.08 25.96 -10.26
CA ARG A 154 6.52 27.26 -9.75
C ARG A 154 8.03 27.41 -9.83
N GLN A 155 8.78 26.40 -9.38
CA GLN A 155 10.25 26.38 -9.45
C GLN A 155 10.76 26.41 -10.89
N ILE A 156 10.10 25.71 -11.82
CA ILE A 156 10.43 25.76 -13.26
C ILE A 156 10.23 27.18 -13.81
N LYS A 157 9.13 27.86 -13.47
CA LYS A 157 8.86 29.25 -13.89
C LYS A 157 9.89 30.23 -13.32
N GLU A 158 10.22 30.12 -12.03
CA GLU A 158 11.23 30.97 -11.37
C GLU A 158 12.63 30.75 -12.00
N MET A 159 13.03 29.50 -12.27
CA MET A 159 14.28 29.17 -12.97
C MET A 159 14.33 29.70 -14.41
N ALA A 160 13.21 29.64 -15.15
CA ALA A 160 13.13 30.17 -16.49
C ALA A 160 13.28 31.71 -16.52
N GLU A 161 12.68 32.41 -15.55
CA GLU A 161 12.81 33.86 -15.43
C GLU A 161 14.25 34.28 -15.02
N LEU A 162 14.88 33.55 -14.09
CA LEU A 162 16.28 33.77 -13.72
C LEU A 162 17.22 33.62 -14.93
N LYS A 163 17.11 32.51 -15.67
CA LYS A 163 17.91 32.30 -16.90
C LYS A 163 17.70 33.39 -17.94
N LYS A 164 16.46 33.88 -18.09
CA LYS A 164 16.17 35.01 -18.99
C LYS A 164 16.93 36.27 -18.57
N ARG A 165 16.93 36.60 -17.28
CA ARG A 165 17.65 37.77 -16.73
C ARG A 165 19.17 37.62 -16.87
N GLU A 166 19.72 36.41 -16.71
CA GLU A 166 21.14 36.13 -16.93
C GLU A 166 21.54 36.34 -18.40
N ILE A 167 20.74 35.86 -19.35
CA ILE A 167 20.96 36.07 -20.79
C ILE A 167 20.92 37.57 -21.13
N GLU A 168 19.91 38.31 -20.67
CA GLU A 168 19.80 39.75 -20.89
C GLU A 168 20.98 40.54 -20.27
N ALA A 169 21.52 40.08 -19.14
CA ALA A 169 22.69 40.69 -18.49
C ALA A 169 23.99 40.42 -19.28
N LEU A 170 24.20 39.17 -19.72
CA LEU A 170 25.34 38.79 -20.55
C LEU A 170 25.32 39.50 -21.90
N GLU A 171 24.14 39.67 -22.51
CA GLU A 171 24.01 40.40 -23.78
C GLU A 171 24.36 41.88 -23.62
N LYS A 172 23.85 42.55 -22.57
CA LYS A 172 24.24 43.93 -22.24
C LYS A 172 25.74 44.06 -21.98
N GLN A 173 26.35 43.10 -21.30
CA GLN A 173 27.79 43.09 -21.08
C GLN A 173 28.56 42.94 -22.40
N ARG A 174 28.14 42.03 -23.29
CA ARG A 174 28.77 41.86 -24.62
C ARG A 174 28.66 43.10 -25.49
N ILE A 175 27.52 43.82 -25.44
CA ILE A 175 27.35 45.09 -26.15
C ILE A 175 28.34 46.12 -25.59
N HIS A 176 28.42 46.28 -24.27
CA HIS A 176 29.33 47.22 -23.63
C HIS A 176 30.82 46.91 -23.90
N GLU A 177 31.20 45.63 -23.91
CA GLU A 177 32.55 45.18 -24.29
C GLU A 177 32.87 45.42 -25.78
N ALA A 178 31.86 45.36 -26.67
CA ALA A 178 32.04 45.69 -28.08
C ALA A 178 32.16 47.21 -28.31
N GLU A 179 31.37 48.02 -27.61
CA GLU A 179 31.43 49.49 -27.64
C GLU A 179 32.77 50.03 -27.09
N THR A 180 33.25 49.47 -25.98
CA THR A 180 34.57 49.84 -25.42
C THR A 180 35.70 49.45 -26.37
N ARG A 181 35.70 48.24 -26.96
CA ARG A 181 36.69 47.85 -27.98
C ARG A 181 36.64 48.73 -29.23
N GLN A 182 35.45 49.11 -29.71
CA GLN A 182 35.35 50.08 -30.81
C GLN A 182 35.94 51.44 -30.43
N SER A 183 35.69 51.90 -29.20
CA SER A 183 36.23 53.16 -28.68
C SER A 183 37.77 53.13 -28.59
N GLU A 184 38.36 52.03 -28.14
CA GLU A 184 39.80 51.80 -28.11
C GLU A 184 40.41 51.75 -29.52
N VAL A 185 39.77 51.07 -30.48
CA VAL A 185 40.20 51.05 -31.88
C VAL A 185 40.17 52.45 -32.49
N ILE A 186 39.12 53.25 -32.24
CA ILE A 186 39.02 54.63 -32.72
C ILE A 186 40.12 55.52 -32.11
N ALA A 187 40.44 55.35 -30.83
CA ALA A 187 41.52 56.07 -30.16
C ALA A 187 42.93 55.71 -30.68
N ALA A 188 43.09 54.52 -31.28
CA ALA A 188 44.34 54.05 -31.85
C ALA A 188 44.59 54.48 -33.31
N ILE A 189 43.65 55.17 -33.97
CA ILE A 189 43.79 55.67 -35.34
C ILE A 189 44.61 56.98 -35.32
N PRO A 190 45.82 57.04 -35.92
CA PRO A 190 46.48 58.31 -36.19
C PRO A 190 45.65 59.09 -37.22
N SER A 191 45.48 60.39 -37.00
CA SER A 191 44.69 61.25 -37.89
C SER A 191 45.29 61.32 -39.30
N ILE A 192 44.82 60.47 -40.21
CA ILE A 192 45.16 60.50 -41.63
C ILE A 192 44.14 61.37 -42.37
N GLU A 193 44.65 62.31 -43.16
CA GLU A 193 43.85 63.29 -43.89
C GLU A 193 42.92 62.63 -44.93
N LYS A 194 41.75 63.22 -45.11
CA LYS A 194 40.75 62.77 -46.09
C LYS A 194 41.30 62.83 -47.52
N THR A 195 41.47 61.67 -48.14
CA THR A 195 41.32 61.52 -49.59
C THR A 195 40.31 60.42 -49.86
N MET A 196 39.27 60.73 -50.64
CA MET A 196 38.29 59.73 -51.10
C MET A 196 38.83 59.04 -52.36
N PRO A 197 38.82 57.70 -52.42
CA PRO A 197 38.80 56.97 -53.67
C PRO A 197 37.36 56.52 -54.00
N THR A 198 36.85 56.95 -55.16
CA THR A 198 35.62 56.43 -55.75
C THR A 198 35.98 55.23 -56.63
N ILE A 199 35.59 54.01 -56.27
CA ILE A 199 35.54 52.84 -57.17
C ILE A 199 34.25 52.02 -56.91
N GLU A 200 33.84 51.29 -57.94
CA GLU A 200 32.50 50.81 -58.27
C GLU A 200 32.07 49.49 -57.58
N THR A 201 30.78 49.21 -57.77
CA THR A 201 30.02 47.97 -57.57
C THR A 201 30.75 46.63 -57.70
N GLU A 202 30.30 45.65 -56.90
CA GLU A 202 29.85 44.36 -57.45
C GLU A 202 28.74 43.73 -56.58
N LEU A 203 27.79 43.00 -57.20
CA LEU A 203 26.76 42.24 -56.48
C LEU A 203 27.32 40.88 -56.03
N ALA A 204 26.97 40.45 -54.82
CA ALA A 204 27.05 39.06 -54.41
C ALA A 204 25.77 38.67 -53.63
N GLU A 205 24.90 37.94 -54.31
CA GLU A 205 23.63 37.41 -53.81
C GLU A 205 23.86 35.97 -53.30
N ILE A 206 23.82 35.74 -51.98
CA ILE A 206 23.80 34.39 -51.39
C ILE A 206 22.87 34.35 -50.16
N ASN A 207 21.68 33.79 -50.37
CA ASN A 207 20.88 33.08 -49.36
C ASN A 207 21.42 31.63 -49.30
N PRO A 208 21.37 30.85 -48.19
CA PRO A 208 20.13 30.56 -47.45
C PRO A 208 20.25 30.45 -45.91
N GLU A 209 19.09 30.14 -45.31
CA GLU A 209 18.81 29.91 -43.88
C GLU A 209 19.58 28.74 -43.25
N PRO A 210 19.83 28.76 -41.92
CA PRO A 210 20.09 27.56 -41.14
C PRO A 210 18.81 26.99 -40.51
N GLU A 211 18.58 25.73 -40.88
CA GLU A 211 17.61 24.74 -40.45
C GLU A 211 17.12 24.80 -38.99
N VAL A 212 15.81 24.55 -38.81
CA VAL A 212 15.18 24.30 -37.50
C VAL A 212 15.32 22.81 -37.16
N GLU A 213 16.22 22.46 -36.24
CA GLU A 213 16.24 21.13 -35.64
C GLU A 213 15.01 20.93 -34.74
N MET A 214 14.07 20.09 -35.17
CA MET A 214 13.00 19.61 -34.29
C MET A 214 13.50 18.46 -33.42
N LEU A 215 13.56 18.66 -32.11
CA LEU A 215 13.77 17.57 -31.15
C LEU A 215 12.50 16.71 -31.03
N PRO A 216 12.62 15.38 -30.95
CA PRO A 216 11.47 14.47 -30.93
C PRO A 216 10.74 14.47 -29.59
N THR A 217 9.41 14.42 -29.65
CA THR A 217 8.53 14.11 -28.51
C THR A 217 8.67 12.64 -28.08
N PRO A 218 8.79 12.33 -26.78
CA PRO A 218 8.66 10.97 -26.29
C PRO A 218 7.20 10.51 -26.32
N GLU A 219 6.90 9.49 -27.13
CA GLU A 219 5.63 8.76 -27.09
C GLU A 219 5.61 7.72 -25.94
N ASP A 220 4.41 7.46 -25.45
CA ASP A 220 3.92 6.28 -24.73
C ASP A 220 4.91 5.36 -23.98
N LEU A 221 4.81 5.43 -22.65
CA LEU A 221 5.07 4.29 -21.76
C LEU A 221 3.78 3.79 -21.10
N ILE A 222 2.84 3.33 -21.94
CA ILE A 222 1.86 2.34 -21.49
C ILE A 222 2.60 1.02 -21.27
N HIS A 223 2.88 0.67 -20.01
CA HIS A 223 2.76 -0.69 -19.47
C HIS A 223 3.31 -0.77 -18.04
N LYS A 224 2.41 -0.86 -17.06
CA LYS A 224 2.24 -2.10 -16.27
C LYS A 224 1.00 -2.02 -15.40
N THR A 225 0.05 -2.87 -15.74
CA THR A 225 -1.01 -3.32 -14.83
C THR A 225 -0.39 -3.80 -13.52
N GLY A 226 -0.65 -3.09 -12.43
CA GLY A 226 -0.44 -3.65 -11.09
C GLY A 226 -1.51 -4.70 -10.84
N ASP A 227 -1.12 -5.96 -10.79
CA ASP A 227 -2.01 -7.06 -10.40
C ASP A 227 -2.47 -6.85 -8.95
N TYR A 228 -3.67 -6.29 -8.77
CA TYR A 228 -4.31 -6.26 -7.46
C TYR A 228 -4.70 -7.69 -7.09
N LYS A 229 -3.96 -8.24 -6.11
CA LYS A 229 -4.14 -9.58 -5.57
C LYS A 229 -5.58 -9.81 -5.13
N LYS A 230 -6.10 -11.02 -5.40
CA LYS A 230 -7.37 -11.53 -4.87
C LYS A 230 -7.47 -11.35 -3.36
N ASP A 231 -8.52 -10.66 -2.94
CA ASP A 231 -9.26 -10.79 -1.66
C ASP A 231 -8.54 -11.40 -0.43
N ASP A 232 -7.64 -10.65 0.22
CA ASP A 232 -7.26 -10.90 1.63
C ASP A 232 -8.35 -10.36 2.61
N LEU A 233 -9.63 -10.60 2.28
CA LEU A 233 -10.77 -10.11 3.08
C LEU A 233 -10.75 -10.70 4.50
N TYR A 234 -10.28 -11.94 4.62
CA TYR A 234 -10.21 -12.69 5.87
C TYR A 234 -8.98 -12.38 6.74
N ASP A 235 -8.05 -11.55 6.25
CA ASP A 235 -6.95 -10.85 6.96
C ASP A 235 -7.21 -10.54 8.43
N TYR A 236 -8.31 -9.84 8.68
CA TYR A 236 -8.44 -8.93 9.81
C TYR A 236 -9.80 -9.05 10.52
N ILE A 237 -10.46 -10.21 10.44
CA ILE A 237 -11.32 -10.63 11.55
C ILE A 237 -10.40 -10.88 12.73
#